data_AF-A0A4Q9JT64-F1
#
_entry.id   AF-A0A4Q9JT64-F1
#
_cell.length_a   1.000
_cell.length_b   1.000
_cell.length_c   1.000
_cell.angle_alpha   90.00
_cell.angle_beta   90.00
_cell.angle_gamma   90.00
#
_symmetry.space_group_name_H-M   'P 1'
#
loop_
_entity.id
_entity.type
_entity.pdbx_description
1 polymer ?
#
loop_
_entity_poly.entity_id
_entity_poly.type
_entity_poly.pdbx_seq_one_letter_code
_entity_poly.pdbx_strand_id
1 'polypeptide(L)' 'MIKEYMSEKDLSKFLNISLTSLWRLRKENKIPYIRIGKTIRYEKNDIIKWIKTHSF' A
#
# COMPACT_ATOMS: atom_id res chain seq x y z
N MET A 1 7.76 -15.03 -11.46
CA MET A 1 6.77 -13.98 -11.15
C MET A 1 7.51 -12.77 -10.61
N ILE A 2 7.33 -11.60 -11.23
CA ILE A 2 8.01 -10.36 -10.84
C ILE A 2 7.28 -9.80 -9.61
N LYS A 3 7.94 -9.69 -8.46
CA LYS A 3 7.38 -9.02 -7.28
C LYS A 3 7.49 -7.51 -7.51
N GLU A 4 6.37 -6.87 -7.83
CA GLU A 4 6.28 -5.41 -7.95
C GLU A 4 6.10 -4.78 -6.57
N TYR A 5 7.11 -4.02 -6.14
CA TYR A 5 7.07 -3.20 -4.93
C TYR A 5 6.80 -1.74 -5.29
N MET A 6 5.72 -1.18 -4.75
CA MET A 6 5.35 0.23 -4.90
C MET A 6 5.93 1.07 -3.77
N SER A 7 6.27 2.32 -4.06
CA SER A 7 6.49 3.35 -3.04
C SER A 7 5.15 3.93 -2.56
N GLU A 8 5.16 4.73 -1.48
CA GLU A 8 3.96 5.47 -1.06
C GLU A 8 3.37 6.33 -2.18
N LYS A 9 4.22 6.93 -3.03
CA LYS A 9 3.77 7.76 -4.16
C LYS A 9 3.09 6.93 -5.24
N ASP A 10 3.65 5.77 -5.57
CA ASP A 10 3.07 4.88 -6.58
C ASP A 10 1.76 4.29 -6.08
N LEU A 11 1.72 3.89 -4.81
CA LEU A 11 0.52 3.36 -4.20
C LEU A 11 -0.61 4.41 -4.09
N SER A 12 -0.26 5.65 -3.77
CA SER A 12 -1.20 6.79 -3.78
C SER A 12 -1.83 7.00 -5.16
N LYS A 13 -1.03 6.95 -6.23
CA LYS A 13 -1.54 7.01 -7.61
C LYS A 13 -2.38 5.80 -7.98
N PHE A 14 -1.96 4.61 -7.55
CA PHE A 14 -2.66 3.35 -7.86
C PHE A 14 -4.04 3.28 -7.20
N LEU A 15 -4.14 3.67 -5.93
CA LEU A 15 -5.40 3.75 -5.18
C LEU A 15 -6.19 5.04 -5.46
N ASN A 16 -5.59 5.99 -6.18
CA ASN A 16 -6.12 7.34 -6.40
C ASN A 16 -6.53 8.05 -5.09
N ILE A 17 -5.73 7.88 -4.03
CA ILE A 17 -5.93 8.51 -2.71
C ILE A 17 -4.79 9.46 -2.40
N SER A 18 -5.04 10.45 -1.54
CA SER A 18 -3.98 11.34 -1.05
C SER A 18 -2.95 10.59 -0.19
N LEU A 19 -1.71 11.09 -0.18
CA LEU A 19 -0.66 10.57 0.70
C LEU A 19 -1.05 10.64 2.18
N THR A 20 -1.83 11.64 2.57
CA THR A 20 -2.36 11.78 3.94
C THR A 20 -3.33 10.66 4.30
N SER A 21 -4.23 10.28 3.38
CA SER A 21 -5.12 9.13 3.55
C SER A 21 -4.32 7.82 3.61
N LEU A 22 -3.33 7.64 2.75
CA LEU A 22 -2.45 6.48 2.78
C LEU A 22 -1.71 6.36 4.12
N TRP A 23 -1.16 7.47 4.61
CA TRP A 23 -0.46 7.53 5.89
C TRP A 23 -1.39 7.20 7.06
N ARG A 24 -2.64 7.69 7.04
CA ARG A 24 -3.65 7.34 8.04
C ARG A 24 -3.96 5.85 8.01
N LEU A 25 -4.20 5.27 6.85
CA LEU A 25 -4.46 3.84 6.71
C LEU A 25 -3.27 3.00 7.19
N ARG A 26 -2.04 3.44 6.92
CA ARG A 26 -0.81 2.82 7.43
C ARG A 26 -0.72 2.93 8.95
N LYS A 27 -1.02 4.10 9.53
CA LYS A 27 -1.01 4.35 10.99
C LYS A 27 -2.06 3.51 11.70
N GLU A 28 -3.23 3.36 11.09
CA GLU A 28 -4.31 2.47 11.57
C GLU A 28 -4.04 0.99 11.26
N ASN A 29 -2.87 0.66 10.68
CA ASN A 29 -2.44 -0.68 10.32
C ASN A 29 -3.44 -1.43 9.42
N LYS A 30 -4.20 -0.67 8.63
CA LYS A 30 -5.25 -1.20 7.74
C LYS A 30 -4.68 -1.75 6.45
N ILE A 31 -3.58 -1.19 5.94
CA ILE A 31 -2.97 -1.64 4.68
C ILE A 31 -1.76 -2.54 4.94
N PRO A 32 -1.54 -3.58 4.12
CA PRO A 32 -0.32 -4.36 4.18
C PRO A 32 0.85 -3.51 3.70
N TYR A 33 1.94 -3.48 4.46
CA TYR A 33 3.19 -2.82 4.09
C TYR A 33 4.38 -3.66 4.52
N ILE A 34 5.49 -3.48 3.82
CA ILE A 34 6.75 -4.18 4.06
C ILE A 34 7.80 -3.12 4.38
N ARG A 35 8.49 -3.31 5.51
CA ARG A 35 9.61 -2.46 5.90
C ARG A 35 10.92 -3.12 5.46
N ILE A 36 11.59 -2.53 4.49
CA ILE A 36 12.92 -2.95 4.02
C ILE A 36 13.94 -1.94 4.58
N GLY A 37 14.50 -2.27 5.74
CA GLY A 37 15.40 -1.40 6.49
C GLY A 37 14.71 -0.11 6.96
N LYS A 38 15.11 1.03 6.38
CA LYS A 38 14.51 2.35 6.65
C LYS A 38 13.39 2.73 5.66
N THR A 39 13.19 1.94 4.60
CA THR A 39 12.22 2.25 3.54
C THR A 39 10.96 1.41 3.71
N ILE A 40 9.81 2.02 3.46
CA ILE A 40 8.52 1.34 3.41
C ILE A 40 8.17 1.07 1.95
N ARG A 41 7.77 -0.16 1.66
CA ARG A 41 7.37 -0.65 0.34
C ARG A 41 6.06 -1.41 0.44
N TYR A 42 5.32 -1.42 -0.66
CA TYR A 42 4.02 -2.08 -0.74
C TYR A 42 4.06 -3.13 -1.83
N GLU A 43 3.80 -4.38 -1.48
CA GLU A 43 3.67 -5.42 -2.50
C GLU A 43 2.35 -5.25 -3.23
N LYS A 44 2.42 -5.10 -4.56
CA LYS A 44 1.24 -4.90 -5.42
C LYS A 44 0.17 -5.96 -5.21
N ASN A 45 0.56 -7.23 -5.11
CA ASN A 45 -0.36 -8.34 -4.91
C ASN A 45 -1.10 -8.26 -3.57
N ASP A 46 -0.40 -7.88 -2.50
CA ASP A 46 -1.03 -7.75 -1.18
C ASP A 46 -2.01 -6.58 -1.15
N ILE A 47 -1.66 -5.46 -1.79
CA ILE A 47 -2.58 -4.34 -1.96
C ILE A 47 -3.82 -4.75 -2.76
N ILE A 48 -3.65 -5.45 -3.89
CA ILE A 48 -4.78 -5.92 -4.69
C ILE A 48 -5.68 -6.86 -3.88
N LYS A 49 -5.08 -7.80 -3.12
CA LYS A 49 -5.84 -8.67 -2.21
C LYS A 49 -6.60 -7.83 -1.18
N TRP A 50 -5.91 -6.90 -0.53
CA TRP A 50 -6.51 -6.02 0.47
C TRP A 50 -7.69 -5.23 -0.07
N ILE A 51 -7.57 -4.64 -1.27
CA ILE A 51 -8.66 -3.94 -1.96
C ILE A 51 -9.86 -4.87 -2.17
N LYS A 52 -9.61 -6.11 -2.62
CA LYS A 52 -10.69 -7.10 -2.82
C LYS A 52 -11.38 -7.48 -1.51
N THR A 53 -10.65 -7.59 -0.40
CA THR A 53 -11.24 -7.93 0.90
C THR A 53 -11.96 -6.75 1.56
N HIS A 54 -11.54 -5.52 1.27
CA HIS A 54 -12.13 -4.28 1.80
C HIS A 54 -12.98 -3.55 0.76
N SER A 55 -13.61 -4.27 -0.17
CA SER A 55 -14.53 -3.66 -1.13
C SER A 55 -15.65 -2.97 -0.35
N PHE A 56 -15.57 -1.64 -0.31
CA PHE A 56 -16.68 -0.74 0.02
C PHE A 56 -17.76 -0.83 -1.06
#